data_AF-A0A6J7EDB6-F1
#
_entry.id   AF-A0A6J7EDB6-F1
#
_cell.length_a   1.000
_cell.length_b   1.000
_cell.length_c   1.000
_cell.angle_alpha   90.00
_cell.angle_beta   90.00
_cell.angle_gamma   90.00
#
_symmetry.space_group_name_H-M   'P 1'
#
loop_
_entity.id
_entity.type
_entity.pdbx_description
1 polymer ?
#
loop_
_entity_poly.entity_id
_entity_poly.type
_entity_poly.pdbx_seq_one_letter_code
_entity_poly.pdbx_strand_id
1 'polypeptide(L)'
;MGRRINVRAGWVLAFVLGAVIATAGTATAAKLITGRQIKDGTISAKDLSKAVRAQLKKAGMPGPRGLTGPQGIAGPISGAAGGALSGTYPNPELGNGVVGTSAIESGAVTYPKAGFVKAASVVFTYDFGPIAGGSCSSFGPAAGVTIEADDVVLVSTSRVNFPTGAILTAVPSPPANIEVRICNPLAAEIIPLSRDYRVLILD
;
A
#
# COMPACT_ATOMS: atom_id res chain seq x y z
N MET A 1 -53.73 -133.44 -26.98
CA MET A 1 -52.50 -132.93 -26.34
C MET A 1 -52.26 -131.51 -26.81
N GLY A 2 -52.38 -130.53 -25.91
CA GLY A 2 -52.24 -129.11 -26.26
C GLY A 2 -50.83 -128.55 -26.04
N ARG A 3 -50.58 -127.35 -26.56
CA ARG A 3 -49.76 -126.36 -25.84
C ARG A 3 -50.07 -124.93 -26.33
N ARG A 4 -50.69 -124.14 -25.43
CA ARG A 4 -50.86 -122.69 -25.55
C ARG A 4 -49.54 -122.00 -25.18
N ILE A 5 -49.12 -121.01 -25.97
CA ILE A 5 -47.94 -120.18 -25.71
C ILE A 5 -48.39 -118.93 -24.93
N ASN A 6 -48.02 -118.85 -23.67
CA ASN A 6 -48.22 -117.67 -22.82
C ASN A 6 -47.01 -116.73 -22.95
N VAL A 7 -47.17 -115.60 -23.64
CA VAL A 7 -46.16 -114.53 -23.67
C VAL A 7 -46.31 -113.71 -22.38
N ARG A 8 -45.24 -113.67 -21.57
CA ARG A 8 -45.23 -113.05 -20.24
C ARG A 8 -45.15 -111.51 -20.34
N ALA A 9 -46.08 -110.84 -19.65
CA ALA A 9 -46.26 -109.39 -19.55
C ALA A 9 -45.00 -108.57 -19.15
N GLY A 10 -43.93 -109.21 -18.66
CA GLY A 10 -42.69 -108.52 -18.27
C GLY A 10 -41.91 -107.90 -19.43
N TRP A 11 -42.05 -108.41 -20.66
CA TRP A 11 -41.29 -107.91 -21.81
C TRP A 11 -41.84 -106.60 -22.39
N VAL A 12 -43.16 -106.38 -22.31
CA VAL A 12 -43.78 -105.12 -22.76
C VAL A 12 -43.42 -103.98 -21.81
N LEU A 13 -43.35 -104.26 -20.50
CA LEU A 13 -42.97 -103.28 -19.49
C LEU A 13 -41.51 -102.81 -19.64
N ALA A 14 -40.60 -103.72 -19.98
CA ALA A 14 -39.19 -103.40 -20.21
C ALA A 14 -38.99 -102.47 -21.44
N PHE A 15 -39.77 -102.67 -22.49
CA PHE A 15 -39.67 -101.86 -23.71
C PHE A 15 -40.22 -100.43 -23.50
N VAL A 16 -41.33 -100.30 -22.78
CA VAL A 16 -41.90 -98.97 -22.44
C VAL A 16 -40.99 -98.21 -21.47
N LEU A 17 -40.40 -98.88 -20.48
CA LEU A 17 -39.41 -98.25 -19.59
C LEU A 17 -38.16 -97.78 -20.36
N GLY A 18 -37.68 -98.57 -21.34
CA GLY A 18 -36.55 -98.20 -22.19
C GLY A 18 -36.82 -96.97 -23.07
N ALA A 19 -38.03 -96.83 -23.61
CA ALA A 19 -38.42 -95.72 -24.48
C ALA A 19 -38.59 -94.38 -23.73
N VAL A 20 -39.03 -94.42 -22.46
CA VAL A 20 -39.17 -93.21 -21.63
C VAL A 20 -37.81 -92.68 -21.16
N ILE A 21 -36.81 -93.54 -21.01
CA ILE A 21 -35.44 -93.14 -20.64
C ILE A 21 -34.71 -92.50 -21.85
N ALA A 22 -35.09 -92.85 -23.08
CA ALA A 22 -34.45 -92.33 -24.29
C ALA A 22 -34.92 -90.93 -24.74
N THR A 23 -35.99 -90.37 -24.15
CA THR A 23 -36.54 -89.05 -24.55
C THR A 23 -36.34 -87.94 -23.52
N ALA A 24 -35.84 -88.24 -22.31
CA ALA A 24 -35.62 -87.25 -21.26
C ALA A 24 -34.21 -86.59 -21.30
N GLY A 25 -33.68 -86.35 -22.50
CA GLY A 25 -32.29 -85.96 -22.67
C GLY A 25 -32.05 -84.90 -23.74
N THR A 26 -32.61 -83.69 -23.59
CA THR A 26 -31.94 -82.43 -23.97
C THR A 26 -32.74 -81.22 -23.49
N ALA A 27 -32.19 -80.47 -22.51
CA ALA A 27 -32.25 -79.00 -22.47
C ALA A 27 -31.25 -78.45 -21.44
N THR A 28 -30.00 -78.37 -21.90
CA THR A 28 -29.02 -77.31 -21.59
C THR A 28 -28.82 -76.88 -20.13
N ALA A 29 -27.72 -77.37 -19.55
CA ALA A 29 -27.05 -76.70 -18.45
C ALA A 29 -26.55 -75.32 -18.92
N ALA A 30 -27.24 -74.24 -18.54
CA ALA A 30 -26.68 -72.90 -18.60
C ALA A 30 -25.63 -72.75 -17.48
N LYS A 31 -24.49 -73.44 -17.60
CA LYS A 31 -23.29 -73.11 -16.83
C LYS A 31 -22.50 -72.13 -17.68
N LEU A 32 -22.92 -70.87 -17.59
CA LEU A 32 -22.38 -69.75 -18.36
C LEU A 32 -20.87 -69.65 -18.15
N ILE A 33 -20.15 -69.44 -19.24
CA ILE A 33 -18.71 -69.15 -19.26
C ILE A 33 -18.41 -68.07 -18.21
N THR A 34 -17.62 -68.42 -17.21
CA THR A 34 -17.21 -67.48 -16.15
C THR A 34 -15.98 -66.70 -16.58
N GLY A 35 -15.67 -65.58 -15.93
CA GLY A 35 -14.47 -64.78 -16.25
C GLY A 35 -13.16 -65.57 -16.21
N ARG A 36 -13.07 -66.64 -15.41
CA ARG A 36 -11.90 -67.54 -15.36
C ARG A 36 -11.67 -68.34 -16.64
N GLN A 37 -12.69 -68.51 -17.47
CA GLN A 37 -12.61 -69.23 -18.75
C GLN A 37 -12.31 -68.28 -19.92
N ILE A 38 -12.21 -66.98 -19.67
CA ILE A 38 -11.82 -65.97 -20.64
C ILE A 38 -10.36 -65.61 -20.39
N LYS A 39 -9.51 -65.75 -21.40
CA LYS A 39 -8.09 -65.38 -21.28
C LYS A 39 -7.92 -63.89 -21.58
N ASP A 40 -6.93 -63.27 -20.96
CA ASP A 40 -6.59 -61.88 -21.25
C ASP A 40 -6.22 -61.71 -22.73
N GLY A 41 -6.72 -60.64 -23.35
CA GLY A 41 -6.49 -60.34 -24.76
C GLY A 41 -7.35 -61.12 -25.77
N THR A 42 -8.19 -62.09 -25.36
CA THR A 42 -9.06 -62.82 -26.31
C THR A 42 -10.36 -62.10 -26.63
N ILE A 43 -10.75 -61.09 -25.84
CA ILE A 43 -11.95 -60.27 -26.08
C ILE A 43 -11.53 -58.97 -26.76
N SER A 44 -11.95 -58.80 -28.00
CA SER A 44 -11.72 -57.58 -28.79
C SER A 44 -12.91 -56.64 -28.66
N ALA A 45 -12.74 -55.37 -29.04
CA ALA A 45 -13.84 -54.41 -29.00
C ALA A 45 -15.08 -54.93 -29.73
N LYS A 46 -14.95 -55.66 -30.86
CA LYS A 46 -16.08 -56.18 -31.66
C LYS A 46 -16.98 -57.16 -30.89
N ASP A 47 -16.43 -57.78 -29.85
CA ASP A 47 -17.13 -58.75 -29.01
C ASP A 47 -17.94 -58.06 -27.90
N LEU A 48 -17.81 -56.74 -27.75
CA LEU A 48 -18.55 -55.92 -26.78
C LEU A 48 -19.73 -55.20 -27.43
N SER A 49 -20.85 -55.13 -26.70
CA SER A 49 -22.04 -54.40 -27.16
C SER A 49 -21.76 -52.90 -27.32
N LYS A 50 -22.56 -52.23 -28.17
CA LYS A 50 -22.46 -50.79 -28.40
C LYS A 50 -22.58 -49.97 -27.10
N ALA A 51 -23.43 -50.43 -26.17
CA ALA A 51 -23.63 -49.79 -24.87
C ALA A 51 -22.37 -49.84 -23.99
N VAL A 52 -21.73 -51.01 -23.89
CA VAL A 52 -20.51 -51.19 -23.08
C VAL A 52 -19.34 -50.41 -23.68
N ARG A 53 -19.20 -50.39 -25.01
CA ARG A 53 -18.22 -49.54 -25.70
C ARG A 53 -18.42 -48.05 -25.41
N ALA A 54 -19.68 -47.60 -25.34
CA ALA A 54 -19.98 -46.20 -25.02
C ALA A 54 -19.64 -45.85 -23.57
N GLN A 55 -19.84 -46.78 -22.63
CA GLN A 55 -19.43 -46.61 -21.24
C GLN A 55 -17.90 -46.60 -21.07
N LEU A 56 -17.19 -47.52 -21.73
CA LEU A 56 -15.72 -47.55 -21.73
C LEU A 56 -15.10 -46.26 -22.27
N LYS A 57 -15.73 -45.63 -23.28
CA LYS A 57 -15.31 -44.31 -23.78
C LYS A 57 -15.50 -43.17 -22.78
N LYS A 58 -16.49 -43.27 -21.88
CA LYS A 58 -16.70 -42.28 -20.82
C LYS A 58 -15.73 -42.48 -19.64
N ALA A 59 -15.28 -43.70 -19.40
CA ALA A 59 -14.44 -44.05 -18.26
C ALA A 59 -12.98 -43.54 -18.35
N GLY A 60 -12.57 -42.96 -19.49
CA GLY A 60 -11.19 -42.53 -19.74
C GLY A 60 -10.96 -41.02 -19.82
N MET A 61 -11.93 -40.17 -19.47
CA MET A 61 -11.71 -38.72 -19.51
C MET A 61 -11.01 -38.25 -18.23
N PRO A 62 -9.80 -37.67 -18.31
CA PRO A 62 -9.20 -36.98 -17.17
C PRO A 62 -10.18 -35.93 -16.67
N GLY A 63 -10.34 -35.83 -15.35
CA GLY A 63 -11.18 -34.79 -14.75
C GLY A 63 -10.72 -33.39 -15.20
N PRO A 64 -11.62 -32.40 -15.19
CA PRO A 64 -11.25 -31.03 -15.53
C PRO A 64 -10.07 -30.58 -14.65
N ARG A 65 -9.12 -29.85 -15.26
CA ARG A 65 -8.02 -29.22 -14.51
C ARG A 65 -8.63 -28.37 -13.40
N GLY A 66 -8.13 -28.53 -12.18
CA GLY A 66 -8.58 -27.70 -11.05
C GLY A 66 -8.42 -26.21 -11.36
N LEU A 67 -9.26 -25.37 -10.73
CA LEU A 67 -9.16 -23.92 -10.85
C LEU A 67 -7.76 -23.47 -10.41
N THR A 68 -7.20 -22.48 -11.12
CA THR A 68 -6.00 -21.79 -10.66
C THR A 68 -6.29 -21.20 -9.27
N GLY A 69 -5.40 -21.46 -8.31
CA GLY A 69 -5.54 -20.91 -6.96
C GLY A 69 -5.59 -19.37 -6.97
N PRO A 70 -6.13 -18.74 -5.91
CA PRO A 70 -6.12 -17.29 -5.80
C PRO A 70 -4.68 -16.77 -5.85
N GLN A 71 -4.49 -15.63 -6.51
CA GLN A 71 -3.21 -14.93 -6.49
C GLN A 71 -2.85 -14.62 -5.03
N GLY A 72 -1.62 -14.92 -4.63
CA GLY A 72 -1.12 -14.61 -3.29
C GLY A 72 -1.17 -13.11 -3.02
N ILE A 73 -1.38 -12.73 -1.76
CA ILE A 73 -1.26 -11.34 -1.30
C ILE A 73 0.13 -10.81 -1.62
N ALA A 74 0.21 -9.64 -2.26
CA ALA A 74 1.47 -8.97 -2.52
C ALA A 74 2.18 -8.67 -1.18
N GLY A 75 3.44 -9.10 -1.06
CA GLY A 75 4.25 -8.85 0.12
C GLY A 75 4.57 -7.35 0.28
N PRO A 76 5.00 -6.91 1.48
CA PRO A 76 5.42 -5.53 1.70
C PRO A 76 6.55 -5.15 0.73
N ILE A 77 6.47 -3.95 0.16
CA ILE A 77 7.49 -3.40 -0.72
C ILE A 77 8.79 -3.32 0.08
N SER A 78 9.84 -3.97 -0.39
CA SER A 78 11.17 -4.01 0.22
C SER A 78 12.23 -3.72 -0.84
N GLY A 79 13.37 -3.18 -0.41
CA GLY A 79 14.49 -2.85 -1.29
C GLY A 79 15.04 -1.44 -1.05
N ALA A 80 16.17 -1.14 -1.67
CA ALA A 80 16.80 0.17 -1.62
C ALA A 80 15.88 1.24 -2.24
N ALA A 81 15.75 2.37 -1.56
CA ALA A 81 15.05 3.52 -2.11
C ALA A 81 15.89 4.18 -3.22
N GLY A 82 15.23 4.79 -4.20
CA GLY A 82 15.88 5.47 -5.33
C GLY A 82 15.52 6.95 -5.42
N GLY A 83 16.20 7.66 -6.30
CA GLY A 83 15.94 9.07 -6.58
C GLY A 83 16.31 9.98 -5.41
N ALA A 84 15.36 10.80 -4.95
CA ALA A 84 15.53 11.74 -3.84
C ALA A 84 15.50 11.09 -2.45
N LEU A 85 15.25 9.78 -2.39
CA LEU A 85 15.10 9.04 -1.14
C LEU A 85 16.37 8.21 -0.83
N SER A 86 16.75 8.15 0.45
CA SER A 86 17.78 7.27 0.99
C SER A 86 17.17 6.19 1.89
N GLY A 87 17.95 5.14 2.20
CA GLY A 87 17.49 4.03 3.03
C GLY A 87 16.73 2.96 2.25
N THR A 88 15.80 2.26 2.91
CA THR A 88 15.05 1.13 2.33
C THR A 88 13.56 1.24 2.57
N TYR A 89 12.76 0.76 1.63
CA TYR A 89 11.33 0.60 1.81
C TYR A 89 11.01 -0.34 3.00
N PRO A 90 9.90 -0.10 3.72
CA PRO A 90 8.80 0.83 3.39
C PRO A 90 8.99 2.28 3.86
N ASN A 91 9.96 2.54 4.74
CA ASN A 91 10.16 3.85 5.38
C ASN A 91 11.52 4.46 5.00
N PRO A 92 11.69 4.94 3.76
CA PRO A 92 12.89 5.66 3.39
C PRO A 92 12.92 7.07 3.97
N GLU A 93 14.09 7.69 3.94
CA GLU A 93 14.30 9.09 4.33
C GLU A 93 14.58 9.94 3.09
N LEU A 94 14.56 11.27 3.23
CA LEU A 94 15.11 12.15 2.19
C LEU A 94 16.64 12.05 2.19
N GLY A 95 17.23 11.94 1.01
CA GLY A 95 18.69 11.98 0.88
C GLY A 95 19.27 13.31 1.35
N ASN A 96 20.51 13.31 1.81
CA ASN A 96 21.17 14.56 2.21
C ASN A 96 21.30 15.54 1.03
N GLY A 97 20.92 16.80 1.23
CA GLY A 97 21.05 17.85 0.23
C GLY A 97 20.12 17.74 -0.99
N VAL A 98 19.17 16.79 -1.01
CA VAL A 98 18.24 16.63 -2.16
C VAL A 98 17.22 17.75 -2.26
N VAL A 99 16.96 18.46 -1.16
CA VAL A 99 16.07 19.63 -1.12
C VAL A 99 16.89 20.88 -1.40
N GLY A 100 16.99 21.23 -2.69
CA GLY A 100 17.61 22.48 -3.16
C GLY A 100 16.62 23.63 -3.32
N THR A 101 17.11 24.80 -3.74
CA THR A 101 16.29 26.01 -3.92
C THR A 101 15.13 25.84 -4.90
N SER A 102 15.32 25.08 -5.99
CA SER A 102 14.26 24.79 -6.96
C SER A 102 13.14 23.90 -6.42
N ALA A 103 13.41 23.15 -5.34
CA ALA A 103 12.43 22.33 -4.66
C ALA A 103 11.64 23.11 -3.58
N ILE A 104 12.04 24.37 -3.31
CA ILE A 104 11.40 25.23 -2.33
C ILE A 104 10.70 26.36 -3.08
N GLU A 105 9.37 26.28 -3.19
CA GLU A 105 8.59 27.36 -3.78
C GLU A 105 8.62 28.62 -2.92
N SER A 106 8.36 29.78 -3.54
CA SER A 106 8.28 31.05 -2.81
C SER A 106 7.18 30.99 -1.75
N GLY A 107 7.56 31.18 -0.48
CA GLY A 107 6.65 31.07 0.65
C GLY A 107 6.38 29.63 1.12
N ALA A 108 7.02 28.61 0.53
CA ALA A 108 6.90 27.22 0.99
C ALA A 108 7.44 27.03 2.41
N VAL A 109 8.49 27.78 2.76
CA VAL A 109 8.95 27.91 4.15
C VAL A 109 8.10 28.99 4.82
N THR A 110 7.09 28.55 5.54
CA THR A 110 6.24 29.45 6.35
C THR A 110 6.84 29.64 7.74
N TYR A 111 6.45 30.73 8.39
CA TYR A 111 7.05 31.24 9.62
C TYR A 111 6.68 30.57 10.97
N PRO A 112 6.12 29.34 11.09
CA PRO A 112 6.09 28.70 12.40
C PRO A 112 7.19 27.66 12.60
N LYS A 113 8.27 27.64 11.78
CA LYS A 113 9.45 26.84 12.15
C LYS A 113 10.22 27.63 13.22
N ALA A 114 9.87 27.35 14.47
CA ALA A 114 10.18 28.05 15.70
C ALA A 114 11.67 28.20 16.08
N GLY A 115 12.61 28.17 15.14
CA GLY A 115 14.06 28.29 15.41
C GLY A 115 14.82 29.19 14.44
N PHE A 116 14.14 30.09 13.72
CA PHE A 116 14.84 31.14 12.97
C PHE A 116 14.19 32.51 13.11
N VAL A 117 12.84 32.57 13.14
CA VAL A 117 12.11 33.83 13.38
C VAL A 117 11.29 33.69 14.66
N LYS A 118 11.70 34.40 15.71
CA LYS A 118 11.00 34.47 17.01
C LYS A 118 9.76 35.35 16.94
N ALA A 119 9.80 36.45 16.19
CA ALA A 119 8.62 37.29 15.91
C ALA A 119 8.75 38.04 14.60
N ALA A 120 7.67 38.11 13.82
CA ALA A 120 7.60 38.87 12.58
C ALA A 120 6.46 39.88 12.62
N SER A 121 6.61 40.99 11.90
CA SER A 121 5.60 42.04 11.76
C SER A 121 5.17 42.67 13.08
N VAL A 122 6.08 42.76 14.06
CA VAL A 122 5.85 43.58 15.25
C VAL A 122 5.86 45.03 14.81
N VAL A 123 4.78 45.76 15.04
CA VAL A 123 4.66 47.17 14.62
C VAL A 123 4.36 48.04 15.83
N PHE A 124 5.10 49.12 15.98
CA PHE A 124 4.84 50.16 16.97
C PHE A 124 4.93 51.53 16.33
N THR A 125 4.06 52.44 16.78
CA THR A 125 4.07 53.84 16.39
C THR A 125 4.76 54.63 17.48
N TYR A 126 5.81 55.38 17.13
CA TYR A 126 6.55 56.19 18.10
C TYR A 126 7.09 57.47 17.48
N ASP A 127 7.20 58.50 18.30
CA ASP A 127 7.80 59.80 17.96
C ASP A 127 9.04 60.00 18.83
N PHE A 128 10.22 60.04 18.20
CA PHE A 128 11.48 60.27 18.91
C PHE A 128 11.70 61.75 19.24
N GLY A 129 10.86 62.65 18.70
CA GLY A 129 11.03 64.08 18.82
C GLY A 129 12.31 64.58 18.14
N PRO A 130 12.68 65.84 18.37
CA PRO A 130 13.93 66.41 17.86
C PRO A 130 15.16 65.71 18.44
N ILE A 131 16.13 65.39 17.58
CA ILE A 131 17.40 64.78 17.96
C ILE A 131 18.54 65.71 17.53
N ALA A 132 19.21 66.29 18.52
CA ALA A 132 20.37 67.16 18.32
C ALA A 132 21.50 66.46 17.54
N GLY A 133 22.35 67.25 16.90
CA GLY A 133 23.52 66.74 16.20
C GLY A 133 24.45 65.94 17.12
N GLY A 134 24.97 64.82 16.62
CA GLY A 134 25.84 63.91 17.37
C GLY A 134 25.15 63.12 18.50
N SER A 135 23.82 63.16 18.61
CA SER A 135 23.07 62.53 19.70
C SER A 135 22.24 61.34 19.24
N CYS A 136 21.85 60.48 20.18
CA CYS A 136 20.94 59.36 19.95
C CYS A 136 19.73 59.44 20.89
N SER A 137 18.59 58.94 20.42
CA SER A 137 17.38 58.74 21.21
C SER A 137 16.95 57.28 21.11
N SER A 138 16.45 56.72 22.22
CA SER A 138 16.10 55.31 22.35
C SER A 138 14.71 55.12 22.94
N PHE A 139 13.99 54.12 22.44
CA PHE A 139 12.67 53.71 22.92
C PHE A 139 12.64 52.20 23.10
N GLY A 140 12.07 51.75 24.22
CA GLY A 140 12.04 50.34 24.60
C GLY A 140 10.64 49.73 24.56
N PRO A 141 10.06 49.38 23.39
CA PRO A 141 8.76 48.75 23.34
C PRO A 141 8.82 47.28 23.76
N ALA A 142 7.71 46.79 24.32
CA ALA A 142 7.50 45.36 24.50
C ALA A 142 7.36 44.69 23.13
N ALA A 143 8.08 43.59 22.93
CA ALA A 143 8.07 42.84 21.68
C ALA A 143 6.89 41.88 21.55
N GLY A 144 6.18 41.60 22.66
CA GLY A 144 5.09 40.64 22.70
C GLY A 144 5.53 39.17 22.67
N VAL A 145 6.84 38.91 22.71
CA VAL A 145 7.46 37.58 22.80
C VAL A 145 8.59 37.61 23.82
N THR A 146 8.98 36.45 24.33
CA THR A 146 10.22 36.32 25.11
C THR A 146 11.42 36.44 24.17
N ILE A 147 12.43 37.22 24.58
CA ILE A 147 13.63 37.54 23.81
C ILE A 147 14.87 37.17 24.64
N GLU A 148 15.87 36.62 23.97
CA GLU A 148 17.18 36.29 24.53
C GLU A 148 18.25 37.30 24.06
N ALA A 149 19.41 37.32 24.73
CA ALA A 149 20.42 38.35 24.48
C ALA A 149 21.14 38.19 23.13
N ASP A 150 21.12 36.99 22.57
CA ASP A 150 21.70 36.58 21.29
C ASP A 150 20.75 36.74 20.09
N ASP A 151 19.49 37.08 20.32
CA ASP A 151 18.51 37.33 19.27
C ASP A 151 18.91 38.49 18.36
N VAL A 152 18.66 38.34 17.06
CA VAL A 152 18.88 39.43 16.09
C VAL A 152 17.58 40.21 15.88
N VAL A 153 17.62 41.50 16.19
CA VAL A 153 16.48 42.40 16.00
C VAL A 153 16.73 43.31 14.80
N LEU A 154 15.92 43.12 13.76
CA LEU A 154 15.91 43.99 12.58
C LEU A 154 14.75 44.98 12.69
N VAL A 155 15.03 46.26 12.48
CA VAL A 155 14.04 47.33 12.50
C VAL A 155 14.02 48.08 11.18
N SER A 156 12.84 48.45 10.73
CA SER A 156 12.65 49.26 9.54
C SER A 156 11.49 50.24 9.73
N THR A 157 11.55 51.34 9.01
CA THR A 157 10.43 52.29 8.87
C THR A 157 10.39 52.80 7.44
N SER A 158 9.32 53.49 7.06
CA SER A 158 9.22 54.10 5.73
C SER A 158 10.34 55.12 5.51
N ARG A 159 10.91 55.21 4.30
CA ARG A 159 11.94 56.21 3.99
C ARG A 159 11.40 57.58 3.63
N VAL A 160 10.10 57.69 3.33
CA VAL A 160 9.47 58.97 2.96
C VAL A 160 9.57 59.93 4.14
N ASN A 161 10.16 61.11 3.96
CA ASN A 161 10.38 62.10 5.03
C ASN A 161 11.18 61.57 6.24
N PHE A 162 11.94 60.48 6.08
CA PHE A 162 12.90 60.09 7.11
C PHE A 162 14.13 61.01 7.04
N PRO A 163 14.64 61.51 8.16
CA PRO A 163 15.85 62.31 8.15
C PRO A 163 16.99 61.58 7.44
N THR A 164 17.55 62.20 6.40
CA THR A 164 18.66 61.61 5.64
C THR A 164 19.90 61.58 6.52
N GLY A 165 20.62 60.46 6.53
CA GLY A 165 21.82 60.28 7.35
C GLY A 165 21.55 59.84 8.79
N ALA A 166 20.29 59.75 9.24
CA ALA A 166 19.97 59.15 10.53
C ALA A 166 20.22 57.63 10.50
N ILE A 167 20.75 57.10 11.59
CA ILE A 167 21.04 55.68 11.76
C ILE A 167 19.95 55.08 12.65
N LEU A 168 19.25 54.06 12.17
CA LEU A 168 18.22 53.34 12.90
C LEU A 168 18.73 51.93 13.20
N THR A 169 18.74 51.56 14.48
CA THR A 169 19.17 50.23 14.96
C THR A 169 18.18 49.71 16.00
N ALA A 170 18.14 48.39 16.18
CA ALA A 170 17.45 47.77 17.30
C ALA A 170 18.29 46.64 17.88
N VAL A 171 18.19 46.43 19.18
CA VAL A 171 18.88 45.35 19.91
C VAL A 171 17.90 44.66 20.86
N PRO A 172 18.11 43.37 21.18
CA PRO A 172 17.30 42.69 22.17
C PRO A 172 17.48 43.32 23.57
N SER A 173 16.39 43.42 24.33
CA SER A 173 16.38 43.85 25.74
C SER A 173 15.57 42.84 26.56
N PRO A 174 16.19 41.70 26.92
CA PRO A 174 15.50 40.62 27.64
C PRO A 174 14.82 41.11 28.92
N PRO A 175 13.72 40.46 29.35
CA PRO A 175 13.20 39.21 28.81
C PRO A 175 12.16 39.36 27.69
N ALA A 176 11.66 40.57 27.40
CA ALA A 176 10.52 40.73 26.47
C ALA A 176 10.47 42.09 25.77
N ASN A 177 11.54 42.88 25.87
CA ASN A 177 11.61 44.19 25.25
C ASN A 177 12.67 44.19 24.15
N ILE A 178 12.58 45.19 23.29
CA ILE A 178 13.66 45.56 22.38
C ILE A 178 14.05 46.99 22.69
N GLU A 179 15.30 47.38 22.42
CA GLU A 179 15.70 48.77 22.42
C GLU A 179 15.86 49.24 20.98
N VAL A 180 15.02 50.17 20.55
CA VAL A 180 15.07 50.79 19.23
C VAL A 180 15.74 52.14 19.39
N ARG A 181 16.80 52.39 18.62
CA ARG A 181 17.63 53.59 18.72
C ARG A 181 17.74 54.30 17.39
N ILE A 182 17.57 55.61 17.41
CA ILE A 182 17.89 56.50 16.30
C ILE A 182 19.04 57.40 16.70
N CYS A 183 20.10 57.41 15.91
CA CYS A 183 21.25 58.28 16.08
C CYS A 183 21.34 59.29 14.94
N ASN A 184 21.61 60.54 15.31
CA ASN A 184 21.89 61.63 14.39
C ASN A 184 23.41 61.88 14.33
N PRO A 185 24.13 61.35 13.33
CA PRO A 185 25.56 61.60 13.18
C PRO A 185 25.87 62.99 12.58
N LEU A 186 24.86 63.76 12.17
CA LEU A 186 25.03 65.07 11.54
C LEU A 186 25.26 66.16 12.59
N ALA A 187 25.72 67.33 12.14
CA ALA A 187 25.83 68.52 12.99
C ALA A 187 24.48 69.22 13.20
N ALA A 188 23.59 69.15 12.22
CA ALA A 188 22.25 69.75 12.29
C ALA A 188 21.27 68.84 13.03
N GLU A 189 20.31 69.45 13.72
CA GLU A 189 19.20 68.73 14.34
C GLU A 189 18.34 68.01 13.29
N ILE A 190 17.87 66.81 13.63
CA ILE A 190 16.88 66.08 12.84
C ILE A 190 15.58 65.94 13.63
N ILE A 191 14.46 65.92 12.92
CA ILE A 191 13.14 65.73 13.53
C ILE A 191 12.48 64.52 12.87
N PRO A 192 12.75 63.30 13.35
CA PRO A 192 11.94 62.14 12.99
C PRO A 192 10.52 62.35 13.54
N LEU A 193 9.56 62.63 12.66
CA LEU A 193 8.13 62.70 13.00
C LEU A 193 7.63 61.35 13.57
N SER A 194 6.43 61.33 14.14
CA SER A 194 5.74 60.08 14.53
C SER A 194 5.58 59.10 13.36
N ARG A 195 6.02 57.85 13.53
CA ARG A 195 5.97 56.81 12.47
C ARG A 195 5.80 55.41 13.01
N ASP A 196 5.39 54.53 12.09
CA ASP A 196 5.40 53.09 12.31
C ASP A 196 6.80 52.52 12.08
N TYR A 197 7.25 51.74 13.05
CA TYR A 197 8.46 50.93 12.98
C TYR A 197 8.04 49.47 12.96
N ARG A 198 8.57 48.74 11.98
CA ARG A 198 8.36 47.30 11.81
C ARG A 198 9.60 46.57 12.28
N VAL A 199 9.39 45.57 13.11
CA VAL A 199 10.44 44.74 13.69
C VAL A 199 10.27 43.27 13.31
N LEU A 200 11.41 42.65 13.04
CA LEU A 200 11.61 41.23 12.83
C LEU A 200 12.66 40.77 13.85
N ILE A 201 12.33 39.74 14.61
CA ILE A 201 13.20 39.14 15.64
C ILE A 201 13.55 37.74 15.18
N LEU A 202 14.85 37.48 15.13
CA LEU A 202 15.43 36.20 14.75
C LEU A 202 16.09 35.54 15.96
N ASP A 203 16.05 34.21 15.95
CA ASP A 203 16.78 33.32 16.88
C ASP A 203 18.20 33.08 16.38
#